data_AF-A0AAE1K1E7-F1
#
_entry.id   AF-A0AAE1K1E7-F1
#
_cell.length_a   1.000
_cell.length_b   1.000
_cell.length_c   1.000
_cell.angle_alpha   90.00
_cell.angle_beta   90.00
_cell.angle_gamma   90.00
#
_symmetry.space_group_name_H-M   'P 1'
#
loop_
_entity.id
_entity.type
_entity.pdbx_description
1 polymer ?
#
loop_
_entity_poly.entity_id
_entity_poly.type
_entity_poly.pdbx_seq_one_letter_code
_entity_poly.pdbx_strand_id
1 'polypeptide(L)'
;MSWKPECNLYNTTDNSRWDDALFESRHKRILSDEAYQDHIVPTAIKKVRTNVECKLGENGDAVIPEINTTSNNSNTQCNTNIQEEEETENCELYVRTKVPKSTSSSLQLQGLCPVKEYPNGTPEEEELGQDYIIEGSPRDINYNIEQKFLVEMPEDFFKLWKCCRSINKEKPEEALCKAGLTLVGPYDLLNGKLDKLKTSHVSSYVCHWRYYYDPPEFMTVIAGDRNEYHIGYYRDDPFQMPCFVASMSSLEPGIIKPLGENIFAGVCNYLTQQMRENPFKKEPYQRLYNCLEKYAKSLNYSLKTTTPGIKWRNRNIVAKGFHGAGIVAHRYYDDGCIDTPESRGPGVELGMNMLTYGSEVFHKSIFMLLGVAYDLMGKEPNVDILLAHLKNRRRGSNMSMLELVE
;
A
#
# COMPACT_ATOMS: atom_id res chain seq x y z
N MET A 1 -55.17 42.89 -13.69
CA MET A 1 -55.29 43.04 -12.23
C MET A 1 -54.41 42.00 -11.59
N SER A 2 -53.30 42.45 -11.01
CA SER A 2 -52.28 41.69 -10.30
C SER A 2 -52.61 41.65 -8.81
N TRP A 3 -52.58 40.49 -8.18
CA TRP A 3 -52.57 40.38 -6.71
C TRP A 3 -51.62 39.23 -6.30
N LYS A 4 -50.53 39.60 -5.63
CA LYS A 4 -49.87 38.77 -4.60
C LYS A 4 -50.67 38.91 -3.30
N PRO A 5 -50.57 37.96 -2.35
CA PRO A 5 -49.70 38.13 -1.16
C PRO A 5 -49.10 36.77 -0.72
N GLU A 6 -48.25 36.53 0.27
CA GLU A 6 -47.40 37.25 1.22
C GLU A 6 -46.52 36.16 1.87
N CYS A 7 -45.33 36.52 2.34
CA CYS A 7 -44.54 35.70 3.24
C CYS A 7 -45.14 35.73 4.65
N ASN A 8 -45.04 34.63 5.41
CA ASN A 8 -44.88 34.71 6.86
C ASN A 8 -44.07 33.52 7.41
N LEU A 9 -43.08 33.87 8.22
CA LEU A 9 -42.17 33.01 8.98
C LEU A 9 -42.87 32.31 10.16
N TYR A 10 -42.39 31.11 10.53
CA TYR A 10 -42.05 30.61 11.88
C TYR A 10 -41.59 29.14 11.71
N ASN A 11 -40.29 28.87 11.76
CA ASN A 11 -39.47 28.44 12.92
C ASN A 11 -39.38 26.91 13.12
N THR A 12 -38.13 26.45 12.97
CA THR A 12 -37.41 25.44 13.79
C THR A 12 -38.03 24.04 13.94
N THR A 13 -37.44 23.06 13.23
CA THR A 13 -37.03 21.77 13.81
C THR A 13 -35.89 21.17 12.95
N ASP A 14 -34.67 21.34 13.44
CA ASP A 14 -33.74 20.25 13.73
C ASP A 14 -33.60 19.13 12.67
N ASN A 15 -32.73 19.36 11.67
CA ASN A 15 -32.26 18.34 10.72
C ASN A 15 -30.86 17.81 11.05
N SER A 16 -30.27 18.17 12.20
CA SER A 16 -28.94 17.69 12.63
C SER A 16 -29.00 16.35 13.38
N ARG A 17 -29.89 15.44 12.99
CA ARG A 17 -30.06 14.15 13.68
C ARG A 17 -29.98 12.93 12.77
N TRP A 18 -29.99 13.13 11.45
CA TRP A 18 -29.91 12.04 10.47
C TRP A 18 -28.52 11.87 9.87
N ASP A 19 -27.73 12.94 9.76
CA ASP A 19 -26.33 12.88 9.30
C ASP A 19 -25.39 12.27 10.37
N ASP A 20 -25.63 12.59 11.65
CA ASP A 20 -24.88 12.02 12.78
C ASP A 20 -25.12 10.52 12.94
N ALA A 21 -26.30 10.00 12.59
CA ALA A 21 -26.65 8.60 12.77
C ALA A 21 -25.98 7.67 11.75
N LEU A 22 -25.72 8.15 10.54
CA LEU A 22 -25.01 7.42 9.47
C LEU A 22 -23.49 7.47 9.67
N PHE A 23 -22.97 8.63 10.06
CA PHE A 23 -21.57 8.78 10.49
C PHE A 23 -21.29 7.91 11.73
N GLU A 24 -22.13 7.97 12.78
CA GLU A 24 -21.99 7.09 13.95
C GLU A 24 -22.22 5.61 13.63
N SER A 25 -23.06 5.23 12.66
CA SER A 25 -23.28 3.80 12.34
C SER A 25 -22.09 3.18 11.56
N ARG A 26 -21.33 3.99 10.82
CA ARG A 26 -20.04 3.58 10.23
C ARG A 26 -18.89 3.68 11.25
N HIS A 27 -18.84 4.72 12.08
CA HIS A 27 -17.85 4.85 13.16
C HIS A 27 -18.04 3.82 14.29
N LYS A 28 -19.28 3.40 14.59
CA LYS A 28 -19.56 2.27 15.51
C LYS A 28 -19.16 0.93 14.94
N ARG A 29 -19.05 0.78 13.61
CA ARG A 29 -18.39 -0.39 13.00
C ARG A 29 -16.86 -0.35 13.18
N ILE A 30 -16.29 0.85 13.28
CA ILE A 30 -14.86 1.09 13.53
C ILE A 30 -14.51 1.01 15.03
N LEU A 31 -15.46 1.28 15.93
CA LEU A 31 -15.25 1.38 17.39
C LEU A 31 -16.11 0.41 18.24
N SER A 32 -16.90 -0.49 17.65
CA SER A 32 -17.51 -1.56 18.45
C SER A 32 -16.37 -2.47 18.93
N ASP A 33 -16.10 -2.43 20.24
CA ASP A 33 -15.23 -3.37 20.94
C ASP A 33 -15.72 -4.82 20.72
N GLU A 34 -15.35 -5.40 19.58
CA GLU A 34 -15.21 -6.83 19.40
C GLU A 34 -13.72 -7.12 19.60
N ALA A 35 -13.40 -7.63 20.79
CA ALA A 35 -12.03 -7.94 21.16
C ALA A 35 -11.42 -8.93 20.15
N TYR A 36 -10.46 -8.44 19.37
CA TYR A 36 -9.54 -9.28 18.63
C TYR A 36 -8.47 -9.79 19.61
N GLN A 37 -8.19 -11.10 19.59
CA GLN A 37 -7.03 -11.65 20.28
C GLN A 37 -5.92 -11.94 19.28
N ASP A 38 -4.71 -11.54 19.63
CA ASP A 38 -3.51 -11.95 18.92
C ASP A 38 -3.22 -13.42 19.23
N HIS A 39 -3.06 -14.22 18.19
CA HIS A 39 -2.59 -15.60 18.32
C HIS A 39 -1.32 -15.79 17.50
N ILE A 40 -0.28 -16.34 18.15
CA ILE A 40 0.93 -16.81 17.49
C ILE A 40 0.59 -18.14 16.81
N VAL A 41 0.71 -18.20 15.48
CA VAL A 41 0.54 -19.45 14.72
C VAL A 41 1.93 -19.95 14.28
N PRO A 42 2.48 -21.03 14.86
CA PRO A 42 3.73 -21.62 14.39
C PRO A 42 3.51 -22.25 13.01
N THR A 43 4.38 -21.94 12.04
CA THR A 43 4.39 -22.63 10.75
C THR A 43 5.73 -23.34 10.56
N ALA A 44 5.73 -24.67 10.53
CA ALA A 44 6.94 -25.47 10.27
C ALA A 44 7.25 -25.51 8.76
N ILE A 45 8.51 -25.25 8.37
CA ILE A 45 9.02 -25.43 7.01
C ILE A 45 10.28 -26.30 7.07
N LYS A 46 10.25 -27.43 6.39
CA LYS A 46 11.30 -28.46 6.36
C LYS A 46 12.42 -28.11 5.38
N LYS A 47 13.69 -28.12 5.81
CA LYS A 47 14.85 -28.17 4.89
C LYS A 47 16.11 -28.80 5.50
N VAL A 48 16.76 -29.63 4.68
CA VAL A 48 17.91 -30.51 4.93
C VAL A 48 19.25 -29.77 4.98
N ARG A 49 20.16 -30.18 5.89
CA ARG A 49 21.60 -29.86 5.83
C ARG A 49 22.47 -31.04 6.30
N THR A 50 23.63 -31.18 5.65
CA THR A 50 24.67 -32.19 5.85
C THR A 50 25.73 -31.71 6.85
N ASN A 51 26.17 -32.58 7.77
CA ASN A 51 27.29 -32.30 8.69
C ASN A 51 28.64 -32.65 8.07
N VAL A 52 29.61 -31.73 8.21
CA VAL A 52 31.06 -31.98 8.06
C VAL A 52 31.66 -31.80 9.44
N GLU A 53 32.22 -32.85 10.03
CA GLU A 53 32.97 -32.74 11.29
C GLU A 53 34.38 -32.20 11.04
N CYS A 54 34.73 -31.08 11.67
CA CYS A 54 36.11 -30.65 11.84
C CYS A 54 36.59 -31.07 13.24
N LYS A 55 37.63 -31.91 13.31
CA LYS A 55 38.31 -32.23 14.57
C LYS A 55 39.25 -31.08 14.95
N LEU A 56 39.10 -30.55 16.17
CA LEU A 56 40.04 -29.61 16.79
C LEU A 56 41.28 -30.38 17.26
N GLY A 57 42.46 -29.95 16.81
CA GLY A 57 43.74 -30.38 17.36
C GLY A 57 44.14 -29.54 18.57
N GLU A 58 44.86 -30.14 19.52
CA GLU A 58 45.44 -29.46 20.68
C GLU A 58 46.50 -28.46 20.22
N ASN A 59 46.12 -27.17 20.20
CA ASN A 59 46.91 -25.93 20.24
C ASN A 59 46.17 -24.90 19.36
N GLY A 60 45.40 -24.02 20.01
CA GLY A 60 44.38 -23.20 19.38
C GLY A 60 44.88 -22.10 18.45
N ASP A 61 45.16 -22.44 17.19
CA ASP A 61 45.25 -21.51 16.06
C ASP A 61 44.52 -22.07 14.83
N ALA A 62 43.62 -21.29 14.23
CA ALA A 62 42.92 -21.66 13.00
C ALA A 62 43.73 -21.24 11.77
N VAL A 63 44.36 -22.22 11.11
CA VAL A 63 45.01 -22.07 9.80
C VAL A 63 43.99 -22.42 8.71
N ILE A 64 43.78 -21.49 7.77
CA ILE A 64 43.03 -21.73 6.53
C ILE A 64 44.01 -22.24 5.47
N PRO A 65 43.81 -23.42 4.86
CA PRO A 65 44.48 -23.76 3.62
C PRO A 65 43.54 -23.52 2.42
N GLU A 66 43.97 -22.62 1.55
CA GLU A 66 43.61 -22.61 0.12
C GLU A 66 43.93 -23.97 -0.51
N ILE A 67 43.20 -24.39 -1.57
CA ILE A 67 43.78 -25.03 -2.76
C ILE A 67 42.81 -24.90 -3.95
N ASN A 68 43.38 -24.41 -5.05
CA ASN A 68 42.86 -24.36 -6.41
C ASN A 68 42.91 -25.73 -7.11
N THR A 69 41.92 -25.98 -7.98
CA THR A 69 41.90 -26.73 -9.25
C THR A 69 42.96 -27.80 -9.56
N THR A 70 42.55 -29.06 -9.84
CA THR A 70 42.53 -29.73 -11.18
C THR A 70 42.44 -31.27 -11.12
N SER A 71 41.74 -31.85 -12.11
CA SER A 71 42.01 -33.14 -12.81
C SER A 71 41.63 -34.52 -12.19
N ASN A 72 40.68 -35.16 -12.89
CA ASN A 72 40.59 -36.57 -13.35
C ASN A 72 40.15 -37.74 -12.45
N ASN A 73 39.02 -38.34 -12.89
CA ASN A 73 38.64 -39.76 -12.98
C ASN A 73 39.00 -40.74 -11.84
N SER A 74 37.97 -41.26 -11.18
CA SER A 74 37.60 -42.69 -11.26
C SER A 74 36.29 -42.99 -10.51
N ASN A 75 35.51 -43.91 -11.08
CA ASN A 75 34.25 -44.42 -10.56
C ASN A 75 34.41 -45.00 -9.14
N THR A 76 33.59 -44.55 -8.20
CA THR A 76 33.12 -45.41 -7.11
C THR A 76 31.71 -44.98 -6.70
N GLN A 77 30.76 -45.86 -6.93
CA GLN A 77 29.37 -45.71 -6.54
C GLN A 77 29.24 -46.04 -5.05
N CYS A 78 28.82 -45.07 -4.23
CA CYS A 78 28.48 -45.29 -2.83
C CYS A 78 27.08 -44.73 -2.54
N ASN A 79 26.17 -45.65 -2.23
CA ASN A 79 24.85 -45.38 -1.67
C ASN A 79 25.01 -44.72 -0.30
N THR A 80 24.35 -43.58 -0.08
CA THR A 80 24.13 -43.05 1.27
C THR A 80 22.64 -42.77 1.46
N ASN A 81 22.07 -43.44 2.46
CA ASN A 81 20.73 -43.17 3.00
C ASN A 81 20.78 -41.84 3.77
N ILE A 82 19.86 -40.92 3.45
CA ILE A 82 19.67 -39.66 4.18
C ILE A 82 18.50 -39.84 5.15
N GLN A 83 18.75 -39.67 6.45
CA GLN A 83 17.71 -39.44 7.46
C GLN A 83 17.70 -37.93 7.78
N GLU A 84 16.52 -37.29 7.73
CA GLU A 84 16.31 -35.86 7.98
C GLU A 84 15.89 -35.61 9.44
N GLU A 85 16.56 -34.69 10.15
CA GLU A 85 16.07 -34.06 11.39
C GLU A 85 16.04 -32.53 11.23
N GLU A 86 14.96 -31.88 11.70
CA GLU A 86 14.60 -30.45 11.52
C GLU A 86 14.99 -29.58 12.74
N GLU A 87 15.58 -28.40 12.51
CA GLU A 87 15.57 -27.28 13.47
C GLU A 87 14.89 -26.05 12.85
N THR A 88 14.05 -25.39 13.64
CA THR A 88 13.12 -24.30 13.26
C THR A 88 13.63 -22.94 13.73
N GLU A 89 13.57 -21.92 12.86
CA GLU A 89 13.64 -20.51 13.29
C GLU A 89 12.24 -19.89 13.23
N ASN A 90 11.83 -19.30 14.35
CA ASN A 90 10.48 -18.85 14.65
C ASN A 90 10.21 -17.48 13.99
N CYS A 91 9.35 -17.43 12.97
CA CYS A 91 8.73 -16.17 12.53
C CYS A 91 7.39 -16.01 13.25
N GLU A 92 7.29 -15.06 14.16
CA GLU A 92 6.01 -14.70 14.78
C GLU A 92 5.13 -14.01 13.73
N LEU A 93 4.08 -14.70 13.29
CA LEU A 93 3.04 -14.16 12.41
C LEU A 93 1.85 -13.75 13.27
N TYR A 94 1.47 -12.47 13.21
CA TYR A 94 0.25 -11.98 13.85
C TYR A 94 -0.93 -12.24 12.90
N VAL A 95 -1.82 -13.14 13.27
CA VAL A 95 -3.07 -13.40 12.54
C VAL A 95 -4.23 -12.92 13.41
N ARG A 96 -5.01 -11.98 12.88
CA ARG A 96 -6.22 -11.46 13.52
C ARG A 96 -7.39 -12.37 13.16
N THR A 97 -8.02 -13.04 14.12
CA THR A 97 -9.26 -13.80 13.91
C THR A 97 -10.38 -13.32 14.84
N LYS A 98 -11.62 -13.38 14.36
CA LYS A 98 -12.82 -13.11 15.15
C LYS A 98 -13.18 -14.35 15.98
N VAL A 99 -13.44 -14.19 17.28
CA VAL A 99 -13.90 -15.29 18.15
C VAL A 99 -15.43 -15.23 18.29
N PRO A 100 -16.18 -16.29 17.92
CA PRO A 100 -17.61 -16.36 18.23
C PRO A 100 -17.84 -16.69 19.71
N LYS A 101 -18.75 -15.96 20.37
CA LYS A 101 -19.24 -16.33 21.70
C LYS A 101 -20.00 -17.65 21.64
N SER A 102 -19.64 -18.57 22.51
CA SER A 102 -20.32 -19.84 22.71
C SER A 102 -21.71 -19.62 23.29
N THR A 103 -22.72 -20.14 22.58
CA THR A 103 -23.98 -20.56 23.21
C THR A 103 -24.40 -21.88 22.58
N SER A 104 -24.48 -22.90 23.43
CA SER A 104 -25.03 -24.20 23.14
C SER A 104 -26.51 -24.12 22.75
N SER A 105 -26.87 -24.68 21.61
CA SER A 105 -28.17 -25.33 21.42
C SER A 105 -28.14 -26.17 20.15
N SER A 106 -28.23 -27.49 20.31
CA SER A 106 -28.63 -28.40 19.25
C SER A 106 -29.98 -27.97 18.67
N LEU A 107 -30.16 -28.04 17.35
CA LEU A 107 -31.42 -28.45 16.69
C LEU A 107 -31.25 -28.53 15.15
N GLN A 108 -31.32 -29.77 14.69
CA GLN A 108 -31.89 -30.33 13.45
C GLN A 108 -31.89 -29.52 12.14
N LEU A 109 -31.24 -30.15 11.15
CA LEU A 109 -31.38 -29.94 9.70
C LEU A 109 -32.82 -30.23 9.25
N GLN A 110 -33.49 -29.26 8.61
CA GLN A 110 -34.43 -29.40 7.48
C GLN A 110 -35.16 -28.07 7.21
N GLY A 111 -35.11 -27.57 5.98
CA GLY A 111 -35.99 -26.49 5.52
C GLY A 111 -35.34 -25.59 4.47
N LEU A 112 -35.92 -25.60 3.27
CA LEU A 112 -35.58 -24.75 2.12
C LEU A 112 -35.47 -23.26 2.53
N CYS A 113 -34.46 -22.56 2.02
CA CYS A 113 -34.30 -21.11 2.22
C CYS A 113 -35.58 -20.37 1.78
N PRO A 114 -36.15 -19.47 2.61
CA PRO A 114 -37.25 -18.61 2.17
C PRO A 114 -36.71 -17.65 1.11
N VAL A 115 -37.36 -17.63 -0.05
CA VAL A 115 -37.20 -16.55 -1.03
C VAL A 115 -37.66 -15.26 -0.34
N LYS A 116 -36.75 -14.30 -0.14
CA LYS A 116 -37.13 -12.95 0.27
C LYS A 116 -37.85 -12.31 -0.91
N GLU A 117 -39.14 -12.05 -0.76
CA GLU A 117 -39.85 -11.12 -1.63
C GLU A 117 -39.25 -9.73 -1.41
N TYR A 118 -38.65 -9.16 -2.46
CA TYR A 118 -38.20 -7.78 -2.45
C TYR A 118 -39.45 -6.89 -2.55
N PRO A 119 -39.68 -5.95 -1.62
CA PRO A 119 -40.75 -4.98 -1.77
C PRO A 119 -40.53 -4.17 -3.05
N ASN A 120 -41.61 -4.01 -3.84
CA ASN A 120 -41.66 -3.13 -5.00
C ASN A 120 -41.43 -1.68 -4.57
N GLY A 121 -40.17 -1.29 -4.53
CA GLY A 121 -39.70 0.09 -4.59
C GLY A 121 -38.41 0.04 -5.40
N THR A 122 -38.25 0.93 -6.37
CA THR A 122 -36.94 1.18 -6.99
C THR A 122 -35.97 1.48 -5.84
N PRO A 123 -34.92 0.66 -5.62
CA PRO A 123 -33.85 1.07 -4.73
C PRO A 123 -33.32 2.39 -5.30
N GLU A 124 -33.30 3.45 -4.52
CA GLU A 124 -32.43 4.58 -4.84
C GLU A 124 -31.02 3.97 -4.98
N GLU A 125 -30.44 4.05 -6.18
CA GLU A 125 -29.10 3.51 -6.45
C GLU A 125 -28.14 4.22 -5.49
N GLU A 126 -27.68 3.54 -4.42
CA GLU A 126 -26.60 4.06 -3.59
C GLU A 126 -25.39 4.26 -4.52
N GLU A 127 -25.01 5.52 -4.76
CA GLU A 127 -23.84 5.82 -5.59
C GLU A 127 -22.59 5.22 -4.97
N LEU A 128 -21.89 4.40 -5.76
CA LEU A 128 -20.65 3.76 -5.34
C LEU A 128 -19.52 4.80 -5.25
N GLY A 129 -18.81 4.80 -4.11
CA GLY A 129 -17.75 5.76 -3.80
C GLY A 129 -18.28 7.15 -3.44
N GLN A 130 -17.53 7.90 -2.63
CA GLN A 130 -17.98 9.18 -2.09
C GLN A 130 -16.88 10.24 -2.18
N ASP A 131 -17.28 11.47 -2.54
CA ASP A 131 -16.43 12.65 -2.40
C ASP A 131 -17.01 13.58 -1.34
N TYR A 132 -16.59 13.38 -0.10
CA TYR A 132 -17.09 14.10 1.07
C TYR A 132 -16.10 15.14 1.58
N ILE A 133 -16.61 16.08 2.36
CA ILE A 133 -15.81 17.11 3.02
C ILE A 133 -15.16 16.49 4.25
N ILE A 134 -13.85 16.67 4.38
CA ILE A 134 -13.08 16.30 5.57
C ILE A 134 -13.18 17.42 6.60
N GLU A 135 -13.48 17.05 7.83
CA GLU A 135 -13.51 17.96 8.96
C GLU A 135 -12.11 18.53 9.31
N GLY A 136 -12.05 19.49 10.22
CA GLY A 136 -10.82 20.27 10.48
C GLY A 136 -9.61 19.40 10.84
N SER A 137 -8.42 19.84 10.40
CA SER A 137 -7.11 19.20 10.61
C SER A 137 -6.88 18.79 12.08
N PRO A 138 -6.96 17.49 12.42
CA PRO A 138 -6.71 17.02 13.79
C PRO A 138 -5.29 17.33 14.26
N ARG A 139 -5.12 17.44 15.59
CA ARG A 139 -3.79 17.65 16.20
C ARG A 139 -2.88 16.43 16.08
N ASP A 140 -3.45 15.24 16.12
CA ASP A 140 -2.68 14.01 15.87
C ASP A 140 -2.36 13.91 14.38
N ILE A 141 -1.07 13.93 14.07
CA ILE A 141 -0.58 13.93 12.70
C ILE A 141 -0.89 12.62 11.97
N ASN A 142 -0.93 11.48 12.67
CA ASN A 142 -1.21 10.20 12.05
C ASN A 142 -2.67 10.16 11.59
N TYR A 143 -3.58 10.49 12.51
CA TYR A 143 -5.01 10.56 12.20
C TYR A 143 -5.33 11.61 11.14
N ASN A 144 -4.64 12.76 11.16
CA ASN A 144 -4.81 13.80 10.15
C ASN A 144 -4.39 13.33 8.74
N ILE A 145 -3.29 12.57 8.64
CA ILE A 145 -2.89 11.94 7.37
C ILE A 145 -3.90 10.87 6.96
N GLU A 146 -4.29 10.00 7.88
CA GLU A 146 -5.24 8.91 7.62
C GLU A 146 -6.58 9.43 7.10
N GLN A 147 -7.15 10.46 7.72
CA GLN A 147 -8.39 11.07 7.23
C GLN A 147 -8.26 11.64 5.81
N LYS A 148 -7.13 12.30 5.50
CA LYS A 148 -6.93 12.99 4.21
C LYS A 148 -6.54 12.06 3.07
N PHE A 149 -5.72 11.06 3.35
CA PHE A 149 -5.18 10.14 2.35
C PHE A 149 -5.81 8.74 2.40
N LEU A 150 -6.74 8.52 3.33
CA LEU A 150 -7.48 7.28 3.56
C LEU A 150 -6.62 6.06 3.90
N VAL A 151 -5.38 6.29 4.35
CA VAL A 151 -4.41 5.23 4.68
C VAL A 151 -3.49 5.66 5.82
N GLU A 152 -3.09 4.70 6.65
CA GLU A 152 -2.05 4.91 7.67
C GLU A 152 -0.64 4.94 7.02
N MET A 153 0.25 5.78 7.56
CA MET A 153 1.63 5.88 7.09
C MET A 153 2.60 5.03 7.91
N PRO A 154 3.54 4.31 7.25
CA PRO A 154 4.54 3.53 7.95
C PRO A 154 5.56 4.41 8.69
N GLU A 155 6.23 3.86 9.71
CA GLU A 155 7.20 4.63 10.51
C GLU A 155 8.32 5.26 9.66
N ASP A 156 8.82 4.54 8.64
CA ASP A 156 9.93 4.97 7.80
C ASP A 156 9.64 6.27 7.03
N PHE A 157 8.37 6.57 6.73
CA PHE A 157 7.92 7.88 6.22
C PHE A 157 8.31 9.01 7.18
N PHE A 158 7.94 8.89 8.45
CA PHE A 158 8.26 9.92 9.46
C PHE A 158 9.75 9.97 9.77
N LYS A 159 10.46 8.82 9.72
CA LYS A 159 11.92 8.80 9.91
C LYS A 159 12.64 9.47 8.74
N LEU A 160 12.17 9.30 7.49
CA LEU A 160 12.75 10.00 6.34
C LEU A 160 12.56 11.51 6.48
N TRP A 161 11.37 11.98 6.88
CA TRP A 161 11.16 13.41 7.15
C TRP A 161 12.17 13.96 8.15
N LYS A 162 12.40 13.25 9.27
CA LYS A 162 13.41 13.60 10.28
C LYS A 162 14.83 13.60 9.70
N CYS A 163 15.16 12.65 8.84
CA CYS A 163 16.45 12.59 8.15
C CYS A 163 16.62 13.82 7.23
N CYS A 164 15.64 14.11 6.38
CA CYS A 164 15.62 15.25 5.47
C CYS A 164 15.73 16.59 6.21
N ARG A 165 15.09 16.75 7.38
CA ARG A 165 15.26 17.93 8.25
C ARG A 165 16.69 18.13 8.75
N SER A 166 17.48 17.06 8.88
CA SER A 166 18.89 17.16 9.26
C SER A 166 19.81 17.53 8.09
N ILE A 167 19.36 17.28 6.85
CA ILE A 167 20.04 17.66 5.61
C ILE A 167 19.71 19.11 5.23
N ASN A 168 18.44 19.50 5.26
CA ASN A 168 17.95 20.85 4.99
C ASN A 168 16.89 21.23 6.04
N LYS A 169 17.27 22.09 6.99
CA LYS A 169 16.40 22.49 8.10
C LYS A 169 15.28 23.45 7.66
N GLU A 170 15.56 24.31 6.70
CA GLU A 170 14.63 25.35 6.24
C GLU A 170 13.58 24.79 5.29
N LYS A 171 14.01 23.92 4.37
CA LYS A 171 13.15 23.26 3.39
C LYS A 171 13.42 21.76 3.32
N PRO A 172 12.91 20.98 4.30
CA PRO A 172 13.16 19.55 4.37
C PRO A 172 12.67 18.81 3.12
N GLU A 173 11.63 19.31 2.46
CA GLU A 173 11.10 18.72 1.24
C GLU A 173 12.05 18.81 0.04
N GLU A 174 12.94 19.81 0.03
CA GLU A 174 13.96 20.00 -1.00
C GLU A 174 15.30 19.32 -0.64
N ALA A 175 15.36 18.54 0.46
CA ALA A 175 16.61 17.92 0.93
C ALA A 175 17.27 16.98 -0.10
N LEU A 176 16.47 16.41 -1.02
CA LEU A 176 16.93 15.48 -2.06
C LEU A 176 17.08 16.15 -3.44
N CYS A 177 16.93 17.48 -3.55
CA CYS A 177 16.86 18.18 -4.85
C CYS A 177 18.12 18.02 -5.70
N LYS A 178 19.29 17.82 -5.08
CA LYS A 178 20.55 17.52 -5.79
C LYS A 178 20.47 16.24 -6.62
N ALA A 179 19.59 15.33 -6.24
CA ALA A 179 19.28 14.10 -6.96
C ALA A 179 18.03 14.23 -7.85
N GLY A 180 17.50 15.44 -8.05
CA GLY A 180 16.29 15.66 -8.84
C GLY A 180 15.01 15.17 -8.15
N LEU A 181 15.01 15.02 -6.82
CA LEU A 181 13.87 14.51 -6.05
C LEU A 181 13.35 15.56 -5.06
N THR A 182 12.03 15.63 -4.90
CA THR A 182 11.33 16.49 -3.93
C THR A 182 10.31 15.66 -3.16
N LEU A 183 10.25 15.81 -1.84
CA LEU A 183 9.21 15.16 -1.03
C LEU A 183 7.89 15.88 -1.24
N VAL A 184 6.83 15.11 -1.50
CA VAL A 184 5.51 15.62 -1.90
C VAL A 184 4.39 14.79 -1.27
N GLY A 185 3.13 15.05 -1.63
CA GLY A 185 2.00 14.22 -1.23
C GLY A 185 1.73 14.38 0.27
N PRO A 186 1.68 13.30 1.07
CA PRO A 186 1.56 13.40 2.53
C PRO A 186 2.66 14.21 3.21
N TYR A 187 3.85 14.38 2.61
CA TYR A 187 4.87 15.28 3.17
C TYR A 187 4.48 16.77 3.08
N ASP A 188 3.64 17.15 2.11
CA ASP A 188 3.11 18.51 2.00
C ASP A 188 2.08 18.82 3.11
N LEU A 189 1.58 17.78 3.81
CA LEU A 189 0.85 17.96 5.06
C LEU A 189 1.80 18.33 6.21
N LEU A 190 2.95 17.64 6.32
CA LEU A 190 3.93 17.87 7.39
C LEU A 190 4.57 19.26 7.36
N ASN A 191 4.62 19.90 6.18
CA ASN A 191 5.14 21.26 6.00
C ASN A 191 4.05 22.34 5.96
N GLY A 192 2.77 21.97 6.20
CA GLY A 192 1.64 22.90 6.25
C GLY A 192 1.21 23.48 4.88
N LYS A 193 1.69 22.93 3.76
CA LYS A 193 1.26 23.43 2.44
C LYS A 193 -0.20 23.09 2.13
N LEU A 194 -0.71 21.96 2.62
CA LEU A 194 -2.08 21.53 2.37
C LEU A 194 -3.14 22.43 3.03
N ASP A 195 -2.76 23.26 4.01
CA ASP A 195 -3.65 24.27 4.60
C ASP A 195 -4.08 25.34 3.58
N LYS A 196 -3.41 25.40 2.43
CA LYS A 196 -3.70 26.32 1.32
C LYS A 196 -4.68 25.76 0.29
N LEU A 197 -5.13 24.51 0.44
CA LEU A 197 -6.14 23.95 -0.46
C LEU A 197 -7.44 24.74 -0.36
N LYS A 198 -8.07 25.02 -1.51
CA LYS A 198 -9.35 25.76 -1.58
C LYS A 198 -10.53 24.95 -1.04
N THR A 199 -10.43 23.63 -1.13
CA THR A 199 -11.50 22.68 -0.83
C THR A 199 -11.00 21.62 0.13
N SER A 200 -11.82 21.27 1.11
CA SER A 200 -11.54 20.19 2.06
C SER A 200 -12.13 18.85 1.62
N HIS A 201 -12.50 18.72 0.35
CA HIS A 201 -12.98 17.46 -0.22
C HIS A 201 -11.88 16.40 -0.22
N VAL A 202 -12.24 15.15 0.09
CA VAL A 202 -11.29 14.02 0.08
C VAL A 202 -10.59 13.90 -1.27
N SER A 203 -11.30 14.14 -2.38
CA SER A 203 -10.74 14.16 -3.74
C SER A 203 -9.56 15.11 -3.89
N SER A 204 -9.54 16.23 -3.16
CA SER A 204 -8.47 17.23 -3.21
C SER A 204 -7.16 16.72 -2.62
N TYR A 205 -7.24 15.78 -1.67
CA TYR A 205 -6.07 15.17 -1.02
C TYR A 205 -5.63 13.89 -1.72
N VAL A 206 -6.56 12.98 -2.05
CA VAL A 206 -6.20 11.70 -2.71
C VAL A 206 -5.76 11.86 -4.17
N CYS A 207 -6.10 12.99 -4.81
CA CYS A 207 -5.56 13.38 -6.12
C CYS A 207 -4.29 14.25 -6.04
N HIS A 208 -3.88 14.69 -4.84
CA HIS A 208 -2.66 15.48 -4.66
C HIS A 208 -1.43 14.59 -4.93
N TRP A 209 -0.70 14.93 -6.00
CA TRP A 209 0.42 14.14 -6.53
C TRP A 209 0.09 12.74 -7.07
N ARG A 210 -1.19 12.47 -7.38
CA ARG A 210 -1.59 11.24 -8.07
C ARG A 210 -1.38 11.38 -9.58
N TYR A 211 -0.42 10.66 -10.15
CA TYR A 211 -0.15 10.67 -11.58
C TYR A 211 -1.18 9.85 -12.36
N TYR A 212 -1.25 10.10 -13.67
CA TYR A 212 -2.26 9.52 -14.58
C TYR A 212 -2.40 7.99 -14.49
N TYR A 213 -1.28 7.30 -14.26
CA TYR A 213 -1.22 5.84 -14.24
C TYR A 213 -1.16 5.25 -12.82
N ASP A 214 -1.25 6.08 -11.78
CA ASP A 214 -1.20 5.61 -10.40
C ASP A 214 -2.49 4.86 -10.04
N PRO A 215 -2.43 3.54 -9.81
CA PRO A 215 -3.60 2.82 -9.32
C PRO A 215 -3.92 3.22 -7.86
N PRO A 216 -5.12 2.92 -7.34
CA PRO A 216 -5.47 3.25 -5.95
C PRO A 216 -4.46 2.75 -4.91
N GLU A 217 -3.84 1.60 -5.17
CA GLU A 217 -2.80 0.96 -4.34
C GLU A 217 -1.51 1.78 -4.24
N PHE A 218 -1.24 2.66 -5.22
CA PHE A 218 -0.01 3.43 -5.29
C PHE A 218 -0.25 4.87 -4.83
N MET A 219 0.53 5.30 -3.84
CA MET A 219 0.50 6.66 -3.31
C MET A 219 1.88 7.29 -3.43
N THR A 220 1.99 8.28 -4.31
CA THR A 220 3.20 9.08 -4.50
C THR A 220 3.57 9.86 -3.23
N VAL A 221 4.85 9.80 -2.87
CA VAL A 221 5.43 10.55 -1.75
C VAL A 221 6.69 11.32 -2.13
N ILE A 222 7.30 11.03 -3.28
CA ILE A 222 8.45 11.78 -3.81
C ILE A 222 8.24 11.99 -5.32
N ALA A 223 8.35 13.23 -5.78
CA ALA A 223 8.31 13.59 -7.20
C ALA A 223 9.73 13.83 -7.72
N GLY A 224 9.98 13.37 -8.95
CA GLY A 224 11.18 13.63 -9.73
C GLY A 224 11.03 14.88 -10.60
N ASP A 225 12.16 15.48 -10.97
CA ASP A 225 12.21 16.70 -11.78
C ASP A 225 12.00 16.47 -13.29
N ARG A 226 12.01 15.21 -13.75
CA ARG A 226 11.99 14.83 -15.16
C ARG A 226 11.09 13.63 -15.41
N ASN A 227 10.55 13.57 -16.63
CA ASN A 227 9.83 12.42 -17.19
C ASN A 227 8.72 11.89 -16.28
N GLU A 228 8.07 12.78 -15.51
CA GLU A 228 7.05 12.39 -14.53
C GLU A 228 7.52 11.26 -13.60
N TYR A 229 8.83 11.15 -13.36
CA TYR A 229 9.39 10.14 -12.47
C TYR A 229 8.89 10.41 -11.07
N HIS A 230 8.45 9.39 -10.36
CA HIS A 230 7.99 9.54 -8.99
C HIS A 230 8.11 8.23 -8.23
N ILE A 231 8.17 8.33 -6.90
CA ILE A 231 8.30 7.22 -5.98
C ILE A 231 7.10 7.25 -5.03
N GLY A 232 6.49 6.08 -4.83
CA GLY A 232 5.32 5.91 -4.00
C GLY A 232 5.33 4.61 -3.22
N TYR A 233 4.51 4.59 -2.16
CA TYR A 233 4.20 3.38 -1.42
C TYR A 233 3.13 2.58 -2.17
N TYR A 234 3.30 1.26 -2.26
CA TYR A 234 2.33 0.34 -2.83
C TYR A 234 1.67 -0.49 -1.71
N ARG A 235 0.34 -0.48 -1.65
CA ARG A 235 -0.46 -1.24 -0.67
C ARG A 235 -1.36 -2.23 -1.41
N ASP A 236 -1.22 -3.53 -1.13
CA ASP A 236 -2.18 -4.52 -1.63
C ASP A 236 -3.57 -4.32 -1.00
N ASP A 237 -3.62 -3.84 0.25
CA ASP A 237 -4.83 -3.53 1.02
C ASP A 237 -4.68 -2.14 1.68
N PRO A 238 -5.66 -1.23 1.53
CA PRO A 238 -5.57 0.13 2.09
C PRO A 238 -5.47 0.15 3.62
N PHE A 239 -5.94 -0.90 4.31
CA PHE A 239 -5.89 -1.02 5.77
C PHE A 239 -4.61 -1.70 6.28
N GLN A 240 -3.67 -2.04 5.39
CA GLN A 240 -2.37 -2.60 5.74
C GLN A 240 -1.24 -1.63 5.44
N MET A 241 -0.10 -1.86 6.09
CA MET A 241 1.14 -1.15 5.77
C MET A 241 1.58 -1.44 4.33
N PRO A 242 2.27 -0.50 3.66
CA PRO A 242 2.82 -0.71 2.33
C PRO A 242 3.67 -1.97 2.26
N CYS A 243 3.45 -2.80 1.23
CA CYS A 243 4.23 -4.01 1.03
C CYS A 243 5.59 -3.73 0.35
N PHE A 244 5.70 -2.61 -0.36
CA PHE A 244 6.96 -2.07 -0.87
C PHE A 244 6.82 -0.61 -1.30
N VAL A 245 7.97 0.01 -1.59
CA VAL A 245 8.12 1.27 -2.30
C VAL A 245 8.48 0.97 -3.74
N ALA A 246 7.90 1.71 -4.68
CA ALA A 246 8.16 1.56 -6.11
C ALA A 246 8.24 2.91 -6.81
N SER A 247 8.71 2.88 -8.06
CA SER A 247 8.71 4.04 -8.95
C SER A 247 7.93 3.79 -10.23
N MET A 248 7.48 4.87 -10.84
CA MET A 248 6.95 4.91 -12.20
C MET A 248 7.49 6.17 -12.90
N SER A 249 7.42 6.20 -14.23
CA SER A 249 7.78 7.37 -15.04
C SER A 249 7.07 7.36 -16.39
N SER A 250 7.04 8.51 -17.07
CA SER A 250 6.52 8.63 -18.43
C SER A 250 7.40 7.95 -19.49
N LEU A 251 8.60 7.46 -19.13
CA LEU A 251 9.45 6.69 -20.05
C LEU A 251 8.91 5.27 -20.28
N GLU A 252 8.31 4.69 -19.24
CA GLU A 252 7.61 3.39 -19.27
C GLU A 252 6.25 3.58 -18.59
N PRO A 253 5.29 4.23 -19.28
CA PRO A 253 4.02 4.61 -18.69
C PRO A 253 3.27 3.42 -18.08
N GLY A 254 2.80 3.58 -16.85
CA GLY A 254 2.05 2.56 -16.14
C GLY A 254 2.88 1.40 -15.56
N ILE A 255 4.19 1.33 -15.83
CA ILE A 255 5.03 0.26 -15.28
C ILE A 255 5.53 0.63 -13.89
N ILE A 256 5.16 -0.19 -12.90
CA ILE A 256 5.56 -0.04 -11.50
C ILE A 256 6.82 -0.86 -11.24
N LYS A 257 7.89 -0.18 -10.83
CA LYS A 257 9.21 -0.79 -10.56
C LYS A 257 9.53 -0.80 -9.07
N PRO A 258 9.49 -1.96 -8.40
CA PRO A 258 9.85 -2.06 -6.98
C PRO A 258 11.27 -1.56 -6.71
N LEU A 259 11.42 -0.74 -5.67
CA LEU A 259 12.70 -0.17 -5.25
C LEU A 259 13.16 -0.68 -3.88
N GLY A 260 12.29 -1.27 -3.07
CA GLY A 260 12.62 -1.84 -1.76
C GLY A 260 11.42 -1.82 -0.81
N GLU A 261 11.58 -2.37 0.39
CA GLU A 261 10.47 -2.54 1.35
C GLU A 261 10.16 -1.25 2.15
N ASN A 262 11.08 -0.29 2.15
CA ASN A 262 10.95 0.99 2.85
C ASN A 262 11.49 2.14 1.99
N ILE A 263 11.16 3.37 2.35
CA ILE A 263 11.49 4.57 1.58
C ILE A 263 12.99 4.87 1.54
N PHE A 264 13.76 4.48 2.57
CA PHE A 264 15.22 4.60 2.52
C PHE A 264 15.80 3.66 1.46
N ALA A 265 15.35 2.40 1.40
CA ALA A 265 15.72 1.49 0.32
C ALA A 265 15.32 2.06 -1.05
N GLY A 266 14.12 2.65 -1.14
CA GLY A 266 13.62 3.33 -2.32
C GLY A 266 14.59 4.38 -2.87
N VAL A 267 14.93 5.37 -2.04
CA VAL A 267 15.82 6.47 -2.42
C VAL A 267 17.26 5.99 -2.64
N CYS A 268 17.78 5.09 -1.80
CA CYS A 268 19.14 4.57 -1.95
C CYS A 268 19.32 3.75 -3.24
N ASN A 269 18.32 2.96 -3.63
CA ASN A 269 18.36 2.20 -4.88
C ASN A 269 18.23 3.11 -6.11
N TYR A 270 17.40 4.15 -6.03
CA TYR A 270 17.36 5.21 -7.04
C TYR A 270 18.74 5.87 -7.21
N LEU A 271 19.36 6.33 -6.11
CA LEU A 271 20.69 6.97 -6.16
C LEU A 271 21.75 6.03 -6.74
N THR A 272 21.70 4.75 -6.37
CA THR A 272 22.61 3.73 -6.91
C THR A 272 22.46 3.57 -8.42
N GLN A 273 21.23 3.59 -8.94
CA GLN A 273 20.98 3.60 -10.38
C GLN A 273 21.50 4.88 -11.04
N GLN A 274 21.19 6.05 -10.47
CA GLN A 274 21.63 7.34 -11.00
C GLN A 274 23.16 7.49 -11.05
N MET A 275 23.89 6.91 -10.09
CA MET A 275 25.35 6.88 -10.13
C MET A 275 25.92 6.01 -11.25
N ARG A 276 25.20 4.96 -11.68
CA ARG A 276 25.59 4.12 -12.82
C ARG A 276 25.31 4.81 -14.15
N GLU A 277 24.14 5.44 -14.26
CA GLU A 277 23.69 6.10 -15.49
C GLU A 277 24.38 7.44 -15.72
N ASN A 278 24.74 8.16 -14.65
CA ASN A 278 25.34 9.49 -14.72
C ASN A 278 26.66 9.58 -13.92
N PRO A 279 27.77 8.98 -14.39
CA PRO A 279 29.04 8.93 -13.65
C PRO A 279 29.59 10.30 -13.24
N PHE A 280 29.32 11.35 -14.01
CA PHE A 280 29.76 12.72 -13.72
C PHE A 280 29.08 13.34 -12.50
N LYS A 281 27.91 12.84 -12.10
CA LYS A 281 27.17 13.28 -10.91
C LYS A 281 27.33 12.29 -9.73
N LYS A 282 28.26 11.34 -9.83
CA LYS A 282 28.43 10.29 -8.82
C LYS A 282 28.74 10.84 -7.44
N GLU A 283 29.58 11.86 -7.34
CA GLU A 283 30.05 12.42 -6.08
C GLU A 283 28.91 13.00 -5.20
N PRO A 284 28.05 13.92 -5.71
CA PRO A 284 26.92 14.42 -4.91
C PRO A 284 25.91 13.33 -4.57
N TYR A 285 25.66 12.37 -5.47
CA TYR A 285 24.77 11.24 -5.20
C TYR A 285 25.33 10.32 -4.11
N GLN A 286 26.63 10.05 -4.12
CA GLN A 286 27.29 9.22 -3.12
C GLN A 286 27.26 9.87 -1.74
N ARG A 287 27.47 11.20 -1.63
CA ARG A 287 27.33 11.91 -0.35
C ARG A 287 25.92 11.77 0.23
N LEU A 288 24.90 11.96 -0.62
CA LEU A 288 23.50 11.83 -0.20
C LEU A 288 23.18 10.38 0.20
N TYR A 289 23.61 9.40 -0.60
CA TYR A 289 23.47 7.97 -0.30
C TYR A 289 24.09 7.64 1.06
N ASN A 290 25.31 8.08 1.35
CA ASN A 290 26.00 7.77 2.60
C ASN A 290 25.27 8.36 3.82
N CYS A 291 24.67 9.55 3.67
CA CYS A 291 23.86 10.17 4.71
C CYS A 291 22.60 9.34 5.03
N LEU A 292 21.84 8.98 3.99
CA LEU A 292 20.63 8.17 4.10
C LEU A 292 20.95 6.76 4.63
N GLU A 293 22.01 6.14 4.14
CA GLU A 293 22.44 4.81 4.56
C GLU A 293 22.80 4.78 6.04
N LYS A 294 23.58 5.76 6.52
CA LYS A 294 23.96 5.85 7.94
C LYS A 294 22.72 5.97 8.82
N TYR A 295 21.76 6.80 8.44
CA TYR A 295 20.51 6.99 9.18
C TYR A 295 19.66 5.71 9.18
N ALA A 296 19.46 5.09 8.01
CA ALA A 296 18.70 3.86 7.86
C ALA A 296 19.28 2.69 8.67
N LYS A 297 20.61 2.50 8.62
CA LYS A 297 21.31 1.47 9.40
C LYS A 297 21.15 1.66 10.90
N SER A 298 21.15 2.91 11.39
CA SER A 298 20.93 3.19 12.82
C SER A 298 19.53 2.83 13.31
N LEU A 299 18.57 2.71 12.39
CA LEU A 299 17.18 2.32 12.65
C LEU A 299 16.87 0.89 12.17
N ASN A 300 17.89 0.13 11.77
CA ASN A 300 17.77 -1.24 11.29
C ASN A 300 16.89 -1.42 10.03
N TYR A 301 16.81 -0.41 9.15
CA TYR A 301 16.15 -0.56 7.86
C TYR A 301 17.04 -1.26 6.83
N SER A 302 16.52 -2.29 6.18
CA SER A 302 17.16 -2.93 5.03
C SER A 302 17.16 -1.99 3.82
N LEU A 303 18.28 -1.88 3.11
CA LEU A 303 18.39 -1.11 1.86
C LEU A 303 18.32 -1.99 0.60
N LYS A 304 18.07 -3.29 0.76
CA LYS A 304 17.99 -4.23 -0.36
C LYS A 304 16.73 -3.94 -1.19
N THR A 305 16.86 -4.07 -2.51
CA THR A 305 15.71 -3.98 -3.43
C THR A 305 14.71 -5.13 -3.22
N THR A 306 15.20 -6.30 -2.83
CA THR A 306 14.37 -7.48 -2.55
C THR A 306 14.65 -8.00 -1.14
N THR A 307 13.61 -8.13 -0.33
CA THR A 307 13.65 -8.63 1.06
C THR A 307 12.82 -9.92 1.19
N PRO A 308 12.90 -10.64 2.34
CA PRO A 308 12.02 -11.77 2.60
C PRO A 308 10.52 -11.43 2.50
N GLY A 309 10.10 -10.24 2.97
CA GLY A 309 8.72 -9.78 2.87
C GLY A 309 8.26 -9.61 1.42
N ILE A 310 9.04 -8.92 0.59
CA ILE A 310 8.75 -8.80 -0.87
C ILE A 310 8.70 -10.18 -1.53
N LYS A 311 9.63 -11.10 -1.19
CA LYS A 311 9.61 -12.47 -1.74
C LYS A 311 8.38 -13.24 -1.30
N TRP A 312 7.93 -13.06 -0.06
CA TRP A 312 6.71 -13.69 0.44
C TRP A 312 5.49 -13.16 -0.30
N ARG A 313 5.36 -11.85 -0.42
CA ARG A 313 4.28 -11.19 -1.17
C ARG A 313 4.24 -11.68 -2.61
N ASN A 314 5.40 -11.77 -3.28
CA ASN A 314 5.49 -12.22 -4.67
C ASN A 314 5.03 -13.67 -4.89
N ARG A 315 5.08 -14.53 -3.87
CA ARG A 315 4.52 -15.90 -3.95
C ARG A 315 2.99 -15.93 -3.89
N ASN A 316 2.36 -14.85 -3.42
CA ASN A 316 0.92 -14.71 -3.29
C ASN A 316 0.29 -13.85 -4.40
N ILE A 317 1.09 -13.42 -5.39
CA ILE A 317 0.55 -12.75 -6.58
C ILE A 317 -0.26 -13.75 -7.40
N VAL A 318 -1.51 -13.39 -7.72
CA VAL A 318 -2.42 -14.20 -8.52
C VAL A 318 -2.44 -13.79 -9.99
N ALA A 319 -2.13 -12.53 -10.27
CA ALA A 319 -2.04 -11.98 -11.62
C ALA A 319 -1.02 -10.84 -11.64
N LYS A 320 -0.24 -10.68 -12.72
CA LYS A 320 0.75 -9.59 -12.80
C LYS A 320 0.14 -8.23 -13.16
N GLY A 321 -0.92 -8.23 -13.96
CA GLY A 321 -1.48 -7.03 -14.59
C GLY A 321 -0.49 -6.35 -15.54
N PHE A 322 -0.96 -5.36 -16.29
CA PHE A 322 -0.14 -4.58 -17.23
C PHE A 322 0.89 -3.70 -16.52
N HIS A 323 0.58 -3.21 -15.31
CA HIS A 323 1.49 -2.38 -14.52
C HIS A 323 2.65 -3.19 -13.90
N GLY A 324 2.56 -4.53 -13.87
CA GLY A 324 3.65 -5.42 -13.48
C GLY A 324 3.91 -5.53 -11.98
N ALA A 325 3.25 -4.72 -11.14
CA ALA A 325 3.37 -4.82 -9.69
C ALA A 325 2.75 -6.11 -9.14
N GLY A 326 1.78 -6.71 -9.83
CA GLY A 326 1.04 -7.87 -9.38
C GLY A 326 -0.12 -7.55 -8.44
N ILE A 327 -1.15 -8.40 -8.50
CA ILE A 327 -2.37 -8.37 -7.71
C ILE A 327 -2.29 -9.51 -6.71
N VAL A 328 -2.48 -9.22 -5.43
CA VAL A 328 -2.54 -10.22 -4.35
C VAL A 328 -3.99 -10.40 -3.95
N ALA A 329 -4.50 -11.63 -4.03
CA ALA A 329 -5.79 -11.96 -3.47
C ALA A 329 -5.61 -12.37 -2.01
N HIS A 330 -6.16 -11.59 -1.08
CA HIS A 330 -6.28 -12.03 0.30
C HIS A 330 -7.30 -13.16 0.38
N ARG A 331 -6.96 -14.26 1.05
CA ARG A 331 -7.93 -15.29 1.43
C ARG A 331 -8.69 -14.78 2.63
N TYR A 332 -9.90 -14.26 2.43
CA TYR A 332 -10.83 -14.05 3.53
C TYR A 332 -11.45 -15.41 3.88
N TYR A 333 -11.27 -15.84 5.13
CA TYR A 333 -11.85 -17.08 5.66
C TYR A 333 -12.99 -16.69 6.61
N ASP A 334 -14.16 -16.33 6.08
CA ASP A 334 -15.26 -15.84 6.94
C ASP A 334 -16.44 -16.81 7.14
N ASP A 335 -16.51 -17.95 6.44
CA ASP A 335 -17.71 -18.80 6.53
C ASP A 335 -17.51 -20.29 6.16
N GLY A 336 -16.28 -20.75 5.96
CA GLY A 336 -16.03 -22.12 5.51
C GLY A 336 -16.36 -22.35 4.03
N CYS A 337 -16.80 -21.33 3.30
CA CYS A 337 -16.73 -21.30 1.85
C CYS A 337 -15.34 -20.81 1.44
N ILE A 338 -14.64 -21.61 0.65
CA ILE A 338 -13.44 -21.14 -0.03
C ILE A 338 -13.93 -20.24 -1.16
N ASP A 339 -13.98 -18.93 -0.92
CA ASP A 339 -13.90 -18.01 -2.04
C ASP A 339 -12.48 -18.10 -2.58
N THR A 340 -12.30 -18.95 -3.59
CA THR A 340 -11.01 -19.09 -4.24
C THR A 340 -10.63 -17.73 -4.84
N PRO A 341 -9.36 -17.32 -4.77
CA PRO A 341 -8.84 -16.16 -5.48
C PRO A 341 -9.27 -16.08 -6.96
N GLU A 342 -9.60 -17.22 -7.55
CA GLU A 342 -10.04 -17.43 -8.92
C GLU A 342 -11.40 -16.78 -9.22
N SER A 343 -12.30 -16.60 -8.24
CA SER A 343 -13.65 -16.06 -8.49
C SER A 343 -13.73 -14.52 -8.48
N ARG A 344 -12.85 -13.84 -7.73
CA ARG A 344 -12.83 -12.36 -7.61
C ARG A 344 -11.66 -11.68 -8.33
N GLY A 345 -10.65 -12.44 -8.74
CA GLY A 345 -9.44 -11.95 -9.43
C GLY A 345 -9.66 -11.35 -10.84
N PRO A 346 -10.49 -11.94 -11.73
CA PRO A 346 -10.55 -11.51 -13.13
C PRO A 346 -11.08 -10.08 -13.34
N GLY A 347 -12.04 -9.63 -12.51
CA GLY A 347 -12.59 -8.28 -12.58
C GLY A 347 -11.58 -7.20 -12.17
N VAL A 348 -10.83 -7.47 -11.09
CA VAL A 348 -9.73 -6.60 -10.64
C VAL A 348 -8.65 -6.53 -11.70
N GLU A 349 -8.21 -7.67 -12.23
CA GLU A 349 -7.17 -7.70 -13.26
C GLU A 349 -7.58 -6.96 -14.53
N LEU A 350 -8.79 -7.21 -15.06
CA LEU A 350 -9.26 -6.55 -16.27
C LEU A 350 -9.41 -5.04 -16.08
N GLY A 351 -10.02 -4.61 -14.99
CA GLY A 351 -10.19 -3.19 -14.69
C GLY A 351 -8.84 -2.48 -14.51
N MET A 352 -7.88 -3.15 -13.86
CA MET A 352 -6.53 -2.63 -13.66
C MET A 352 -5.75 -2.54 -14.98
N ASN A 353 -5.88 -3.55 -15.86
CA ASN A 353 -5.30 -3.52 -17.20
C ASN A 353 -5.87 -2.37 -18.05
N MET A 354 -7.19 -2.09 -17.96
CA MET A 354 -7.79 -0.93 -18.62
C MET A 354 -7.27 0.40 -18.06
N LEU A 355 -7.11 0.49 -16.72
CA LEU A 355 -6.53 1.67 -16.08
C LEU A 355 -5.09 1.91 -16.57
N THR A 356 -4.26 0.87 -16.59
CA THR A 356 -2.88 0.94 -17.07
C THR A 356 -2.81 1.24 -18.57
N TYR A 357 -3.74 0.72 -19.38
CA TYR A 357 -3.81 1.06 -20.81
C TYR A 357 -4.03 2.57 -21.03
N GLY A 358 -4.82 3.20 -20.15
CA GLY A 358 -4.84 4.65 -20.03
C GLY A 358 -5.64 5.38 -21.10
N SER A 359 -6.66 4.75 -21.67
CA SER A 359 -7.64 5.43 -22.53
C SER A 359 -8.86 5.85 -21.75
N GLU A 360 -9.29 7.10 -21.93
CA GLU A 360 -10.42 7.70 -21.22
C GLU A 360 -11.76 7.05 -21.57
N VAL A 361 -11.86 6.44 -22.76
CA VAL A 361 -13.06 5.69 -23.19
C VAL A 361 -13.41 4.55 -22.23
N PHE A 362 -12.42 4.07 -21.47
CA PHE A 362 -12.61 3.00 -20.50
C PHE A 362 -12.96 3.50 -19.09
N HIS A 363 -12.99 4.81 -18.80
CA HIS A 363 -13.20 5.30 -17.43
C HIS A 363 -14.47 4.73 -16.78
N LYS A 364 -15.59 4.70 -17.50
CA LYS A 364 -16.83 4.10 -17.00
C LYS A 364 -16.65 2.59 -16.73
N SER A 365 -16.05 1.86 -17.66
CA SER A 365 -15.78 0.42 -17.51
C SER A 365 -14.80 0.11 -16.38
N ILE A 366 -13.76 0.94 -16.21
CA ILE A 366 -12.80 0.84 -15.11
C ILE A 366 -13.54 0.98 -13.78
N PHE A 367 -14.39 2.00 -13.62
CA PHE A 367 -15.13 2.19 -12.38
C PHE A 367 -16.12 1.06 -12.09
N MET A 368 -16.85 0.59 -13.11
CA MET A 368 -17.77 -0.55 -12.95
C MET A 368 -17.05 -1.86 -12.58
N LEU A 369 -15.82 -2.07 -13.05
CA LEU A 369 -15.04 -3.27 -12.74
C LEU A 369 -14.29 -3.14 -11.41
N LEU A 370 -13.41 -2.15 -11.30
CA LEU A 370 -12.57 -1.97 -10.12
C LEU A 370 -13.35 -1.45 -8.93
N GLY A 371 -14.25 -0.48 -9.12
CA GLY A 371 -15.04 0.07 -8.01
C GLY A 371 -15.86 -1.02 -7.32
N VAL A 372 -16.63 -1.79 -8.10
CA VAL A 372 -17.44 -2.90 -7.57
C VAL A 372 -16.55 -3.98 -6.96
N ALA A 373 -15.42 -4.31 -7.58
CA ALA A 373 -14.51 -5.31 -7.04
C ALA A 373 -13.89 -4.87 -5.69
N TYR A 374 -13.45 -3.62 -5.56
CA TYR A 374 -12.93 -3.10 -4.30
C TYR A 374 -14.01 -3.07 -3.21
N ASP A 375 -15.23 -2.67 -3.54
CA ASP A 375 -16.36 -2.66 -2.60
C ASP A 375 -16.68 -4.08 -2.10
N LEU A 376 -16.78 -5.07 -2.99
CA LEU A 376 -16.97 -6.48 -2.62
C LEU A 376 -15.81 -7.07 -1.81
N MET A 377 -14.62 -6.49 -1.93
CA MET A 377 -13.44 -6.87 -1.15
C MET A 377 -13.34 -6.10 0.18
N GLY A 378 -14.29 -5.20 0.48
CA GLY A 378 -14.22 -4.32 1.65
C GLY A 378 -12.99 -3.42 1.60
N LYS A 379 -12.72 -2.81 0.44
CA LYS A 379 -11.62 -1.85 0.20
C LYS A 379 -12.19 -0.49 -0.18
N GLU A 380 -13.13 0.01 0.61
CA GLU A 380 -13.85 1.27 0.40
C GLU A 380 -12.91 2.47 0.13
N PRO A 381 -11.76 2.64 0.83
CA PRO A 381 -10.79 3.69 0.49
C PRO A 381 -10.35 3.66 -0.99
N ASN A 382 -10.14 2.47 -1.55
CA ASN A 382 -9.74 2.34 -2.95
C ASN A 382 -10.87 2.72 -3.91
N VAL A 383 -12.13 2.53 -3.53
CA VAL A 383 -13.29 2.96 -4.31
C VAL A 383 -13.32 4.50 -4.41
N ASP A 384 -13.17 5.19 -3.27
CA ASP A 384 -13.17 6.66 -3.20
C ASP A 384 -11.98 7.25 -3.97
N ILE A 385 -10.77 6.68 -3.79
CA ILE A 385 -9.56 7.06 -4.53
C ILE A 385 -9.77 6.88 -6.04
N LEU A 386 -10.33 5.74 -6.46
CA LEU A 386 -10.57 5.46 -7.87
C LEU A 386 -11.59 6.44 -8.47
N LEU A 387 -12.69 6.70 -7.78
CA LEU A 387 -13.71 7.64 -8.20
C LEU A 387 -13.12 9.05 -8.40
N ALA A 388 -12.41 9.55 -7.38
CA ALA A 388 -11.74 10.85 -7.43
C ALA A 388 -10.72 10.91 -8.58
N HIS A 389 -9.90 9.86 -8.73
CA HIS A 389 -8.89 9.79 -9.78
C HIS A 389 -9.51 9.80 -11.17
N LEU A 390 -10.55 9.01 -11.45
CA LEU A 390 -11.20 8.97 -12.76
C LEU A 390 -11.94 10.27 -13.10
N LYS A 391 -12.51 10.96 -12.10
CA LYS A 391 -13.14 12.28 -12.27
C LYS A 391 -12.11 13.38 -12.59
N ASN A 392 -10.90 13.30 -12.03
CA ASN A 392 -9.85 14.31 -12.17
C ASN A 392 -8.53 13.70 -12.67
N ARG A 393 -8.60 12.91 -13.74
CA ARG A 393 -7.45 12.14 -14.25
C ARG A 393 -6.53 13.01 -15.11
N ARG A 394 -5.60 13.71 -14.49
CA ARG A 394 -4.72 14.69 -15.14
C ARG A 394 -3.39 14.09 -15.61
N ARG A 395 -2.74 14.76 -16.56
CA ARG A 395 -1.39 14.47 -17.06
C ARG A 395 -0.47 15.65 -16.80
N GLY A 396 0.85 15.39 -16.72
CA GLY A 396 1.86 16.42 -16.56
C GLY A 396 2.83 16.12 -15.41
N SER A 397 3.87 16.95 -15.31
CA SER A 397 4.90 16.82 -14.28
C SER A 397 4.46 17.33 -12.91
N ASN A 398 3.62 18.36 -12.88
CA ASN A 398 3.09 18.93 -11.64
C ASN A 398 1.69 18.42 -11.34
N MET A 399 1.62 17.48 -10.41
CA MET A 399 0.38 16.85 -9.98
C MET A 399 -0.15 17.45 -8.67
N SER A 400 0.44 18.53 -8.17
CA SER A 400 -0.02 19.23 -6.97
C SER A 400 -1.42 19.82 -7.17
N MET A 401 -2.35 19.47 -6.27
CA MET A 401 -3.67 20.10 -6.18
C MET A 401 -3.64 21.55 -5.64
N LEU A 402 -2.48 22.04 -5.19
CA LEU A 402 -2.32 23.42 -4.69
C LEU A 402 -2.31 24.45 -5.83
N GLU A 403 -1.93 24.04 -7.03
CA GLU A 403 -1.71 24.91 -8.19
C GLU A 403 -2.88 24.92 -9.18
N LEU A 404 -4.02 24.28 -8.84
CA LEU A 404 -5.27 24.42 -9.59
C LEU A 404 -5.88 25.80 -9.30
N VAL A 405 -5.21 26.81 -9.86
CA VAL A 405 -5.55 28.22 -9.83
C VAL A 405 -5.55 28.69 -11.28
N GLU A 406 -6.69 28.50 -11.93
CA GLU A 406 -7.25 29.53 -12.80
C GLU A 406 -8.65 29.87 -12.29
#